data_AF-A0A162BTC2-F1
#
_entry.id   AF-A0A162BTC2-F1
#
_cell.length_a   1.000
_cell.length_b   1.000
_cell.length_c   1.000
_cell.angle_alpha   90.00
_cell.angle_beta   90.00
_cell.angle_gamma   90.00
#
_symmetry.space_group_name_H-M   'P 1'
#
loop_
_entity.id
_entity.type
_entity.pdbx_description
1 polymer ?
#
loop_
_entity_poly.entity_id
_entity_poly.type
_entity_poly.pdbx_seq_one_letter_code
_entity_poly.pdbx_strand_id
1 'polypeptide(L)' 'MSINVLMMFQGLEEAVIRNIGACKQLAETVQTAYGPIGMNKMVINHLGKLFVTNDAATIIRELEVYTFSSYSLTFF' A
#
# COMPACT_ATOMS: atom_id res chain seq x y z
N MET A 1 35.46 10.38 6.85
CA MET A 1 34.60 10.65 5.68
C MET A 1 34.02 9.37 5.04
N SER A 2 34.59 8.18 5.25
CA SER A 2 34.13 6.93 4.60
C SER A 2 32.97 6.17 5.27
N ILE A 3 32.61 6.48 6.53
CA ILE A 3 31.59 5.71 7.29
C ILE A 3 30.15 6.06 6.87
N ASN A 4 29.88 7.29 6.40
CA ASN A 4 28.52 7.71 6.02
C ASN A 4 28.01 7.07 4.72
N VAL A 5 28.90 6.70 3.81
CA VAL A 5 28.51 6.12 2.51
C VAL A 5 27.94 4.71 2.68
N LEU A 6 28.52 3.90 3.57
CA LEU A 6 28.06 2.53 3.82
C LEU A 6 26.65 2.49 4.45
N MET A 7 26.36 3.42 5.37
CA MET A 7 25.02 3.59 5.97
C MET A 7 23.98 4.07 4.95
N MET A 8 24.39 4.88 3.97
CA MET A 8 23.50 5.37 2.93
C MET A 8 23.08 4.26 1.94
N PHE A 9 23.98 3.31 1.65
CA PHE A 9 23.65 2.13 0.83
C PHE A 9 22.70 1.16 1.55
N GLN A 10 22.87 0.95 2.87
CA GLN A 10 21.97 0.13 3.68
C GLN A 10 20.52 0.68 3.67
N GLY A 11 20.36 2.00 3.84
CA GLY A 11 19.03 2.62 3.80
C GLY A 11 18.35 2.56 2.43
N LEU A 12 19.12 2.61 1.34
CA LEU A 12 18.59 2.51 -0.02
C LEU A 12 18.06 1.09 -0.31
N GLU A 13 18.83 0.06 0.06
CA GLU A 13 18.43 -1.33 -0.16
C GLU A 13 17.18 -1.70 0.65
N GLU A 14 17.07 -1.24 1.90
CA GLU A 14 15.86 -1.39 2.70
C GLU A 14 14.64 -0.67 2.10
N ALA A 15 14.83 0.53 1.55
CA ALA A 15 13.75 1.27 0.92
C ALA A 15 13.24 0.55 -0.33
N VAL A 16 14.15 -0.04 -1.12
CA VAL A 16 13.81 -0.84 -2.31
C VAL A 16 13.00 -2.08 -1.91
N ILE A 17 13.48 -2.86 -0.93
CA ILE A 17 12.79 -4.07 -0.46
C ILE A 17 11.41 -3.73 0.10
N ARG A 18 11.30 -2.65 0.88
CA ARG A 18 10.00 -2.17 1.41
C ARG A 18 9.03 -1.76 0.29
N ASN A 19 9.50 -1.04 -0.73
CA ASN A 19 8.65 -0.63 -1.85
C ASN A 19 8.16 -1.83 -2.66
N ILE A 20 9.01 -2.84 -2.88
CA ILE A 20 8.60 -4.09 -3.54
C ILE A 20 7.51 -4.80 -2.74
N GLY A 21 7.66 -4.88 -1.42
CA GLY A 21 6.64 -5.44 -0.52
C GLY A 21 5.31 -4.70 -0.59
N ALA A 22 5.35 -3.36 -0.55
CA ALA A 22 4.17 -2.51 -0.63
C ALA A 22 3.42 -2.69 -1.96
N CYS A 23 4.14 -2.73 -3.09
CA CYS A 23 3.55 -2.96 -4.41
C CYS A 23 2.86 -4.33 -4.51
N LYS A 24 3.44 -5.38 -3.91
CA LYS A 24 2.83 -6.72 -3.88
C LYS A 24 1.52 -6.73 -3.09
N GLN A 25 1.49 -6.13 -1.90
CA GLN A 25 0.27 -6.05 -1.08
C GLN A 25 -0.83 -5.24 -1.77
N LEU A 26 -0.48 -4.15 -2.45
CA LEU A 26 -1.42 -3.38 -3.26
C LEU A 26 -2.00 -4.22 -4.40
N ALA A 27 -1.17 -4.99 -5.10
CA ALA A 27 -1.63 -5.88 -6.17
C ALA A 27 -2.63 -6.92 -5.64
N GLU A 28 -2.32 -7.58 -4.51
CA GLU A 28 -3.21 -8.54 -3.87
C GLU A 28 -4.53 -7.91 -3.41
N THR A 29 -4.51 -6.66 -2.94
CA THR A 29 -5.71 -5.94 -2.51
C THR A 29 -6.61 -5.62 -3.71
N VAL A 30 -6.02 -5.15 -4.81
CA VAL A 30 -6.74 -4.68 -5.99
C VAL A 30 -7.20 -5.85 -6.88
N GLN A 31 -6.49 -6.98 -6.89
CA GLN A 31 -6.83 -8.12 -7.77
C GLN A 31 -8.25 -8.65 -7.54
N THR A 32 -8.75 -8.55 -6.31
CA THR A 32 -10.08 -9.02 -5.93
C THR A 32 -11.16 -7.97 -6.16
N ALA A 33 -10.77 -6.72 -6.41
CA ALA A 33 -11.65 -5.66 -6.89
C ALA A 33 -11.74 -5.65 -8.42
N TYR A 34 -10.68 -6.02 -9.13
CA TYR A 34 -10.65 -5.92 -10.59
C TYR A 34 -11.27 -7.14 -11.30
N GLY A 35 -12.08 -6.91 -12.34
CA GLY A 35 -12.65 -7.96 -13.22
C GLY A 35 -14.19 -7.98 -13.25
N PRO A 36 -14.81 -8.82 -14.12
CA PRO A 36 -16.26 -8.86 -14.31
C PRO A 36 -17.05 -9.35 -13.09
N ILE A 37 -16.38 -9.98 -12.12
CA ILE A 37 -16.93 -10.39 -10.82
C ILE A 37 -16.13 -9.75 -9.66
N GLY A 38 -15.58 -8.56 -9.92
CA GLY A 38 -14.82 -7.82 -8.93
C GLY A 38 -15.66 -7.47 -7.70
N MET A 39 -15.11 -7.65 -6.51
CA MET A 39 -15.78 -7.32 -5.25
C MET A 39 -15.51 -5.87 -4.87
N ASN A 40 -16.49 -5.22 -4.24
CA ASN A 40 -16.26 -3.91 -3.65
C ASN A 40 -15.28 -4.03 -2.47
N LYS A 41 -14.47 -2.99 -2.26
CA LYS A 41 -13.57 -2.84 -1.13
C LYS A 41 -14.05 -1.77 -0.20
N MET A 42 -14.15 -2.11 1.08
CA MET A 42 -14.28 -1.14 2.15
C MET A 42 -12.89 -0.59 2.47
N VAL A 43 -12.71 0.72 2.31
CA VAL A 43 -11.46 1.43 2.59
C VAL A 43 -11.73 2.44 3.69
N ILE A 44 -10.85 2.47 4.68
CA ILE A 44 -10.83 3.45 5.77
C ILE A 44 -9.56 4.27 5.58
N ASN A 45 -9.71 5.57 5.33
CA ASN A 45 -8.55 6.45 5.16
C ASN A 45 -8.00 6.96 6.51
N HIS A 46 -6.88 7.69 6.47
CA HIS A 46 -6.21 8.22 7.66
C HIS A 46 -7.05 9.23 8.47
N LEU A 47 -8.12 9.78 7.87
CA LEU A 47 -9.10 10.66 8.55
C LEU A 47 -10.24 9.87 9.20
N GLY A 48 -10.21 8.54 9.16
CA GLY A 48 -11.28 7.67 9.65
C GLY A 48 -12.52 7.66 8.77
N LYS A 49 -12.44 8.19 7.54
CA LYS A 49 -13.55 8.17 6.59
C LYS A 49 -13.62 6.80 5.93
N LEU A 50 -14.80 6.19 6.00
CA LEU A 50 -15.10 4.91 5.40
C LEU A 50 -15.83 5.10 4.08
N PHE A 51 -15.40 4.41 3.04
CA PHE A 51 -16.11 4.34 1.76
C PHE A 51 -15.92 2.97 1.12
N VAL A 52 -16.87 2.58 0.28
CA VAL A 52 -16.91 1.30 -0.41
C VAL A 52 -16.71 1.55 -1.89
N THR A 53 -15.68 0.95 -2.49
CA THR A 53 -15.34 1.17 -3.91
C THR A 53 -14.72 -0.07 -4.55
N ASN A 54 -15.00 -0.28 -5.82
CA ASN A 54 -14.32 -1.28 -6.67
C ASN A 54 -13.19 -0.64 -7.50
N ASP A 55 -13.16 0.68 -7.62
CA ASP A 55 -12.18 1.37 -8.45
C ASP A 55 -10.78 1.32 -7.82
N ALA A 56 -9.89 0.58 -8.48
CA ALA A 56 -8.48 0.46 -8.13
C ALA A 56 -7.79 1.82 -7.95
N ALA A 57 -8.08 2.81 -8.81
CA ALA A 57 -7.42 4.10 -8.74
C ALA A 57 -7.83 4.89 -7.48
N THR A 58 -9.08 4.76 -7.06
CA THR A 58 -9.59 5.33 -5.80
C THR A 58 -9.01 4.59 -4.60
N ILE A 59 -8.95 3.25 -4.63
CA ILE A 59 -8.34 2.45 -3.55
C ILE A 59 -6.89 2.86 -3.31
N ILE A 60 -6.08 2.97 -4.38
CA ILE A 60 -4.67 3.34 -4.28
C ILE A 60 -4.47 4.79 -3.78
N ARG A 61 -5.31 5.72 -4.22
CA ARG A 61 -5.23 7.14 -3.80
C ARG A 61 -5.50 7.31 -2.31
N GLU A 62 -6.54 6.65 -1.82
CA GLU A 62 -7.00 6.83 -0.44
C GLU A 62 -6.21 6.01 0.58
N LEU A 63 -5.53 4.95 0.11
CA LEU A 63 -4.64 4.16 0.94
C LEU A 63 -3.35 4.89 1.33
N GLU A 64 -3.02 6.03 0.68
CA GLU A 64 -1.78 6.80 0.84
C GLU A 64 -0.57 5.90 1.13
N VAL A 65 0.15 5.49 0.09
CA VAL A 65 1.30 4.57 0.16
C VAL A 65 2.50 5.21 0.88
N TYR A 66 2.34 5.54 2.16
CA TYR A 66 3.42 5.73 3.10
C TYR A 66 3.70 4.36 3.67
N THR A 67 4.94 3.90 3.47
CA THR A 67 5.56 2.70 4.06
C THR A 67 4.71 2.10 5.19
N PHE A 68 3.99 1.03 4.85
CA PHE A 68 2.92 0.42 5.63
C PHE A 68 3.20 0.46 7.14
N SER A 69 2.64 1.47 7.81
CA SER A 69 2.59 1.56 9.25
C SER A 69 1.11 1.68 9.62
N SER A 70 0.55 0.53 10.01
CA SER A 70 -0.50 0.42 11.03
C SER A 70 -1.99 0.53 10.65
N TYR A 71 -2.41 0.72 9.40
CA TYR A 71 -3.86 0.73 9.12
C TYR A 71 -4.33 -0.58 8.49
N SER A 72 -4.84 -1.43 9.38
CA SER A 72 -5.54 -2.68 9.11
C SER A 72 -6.65 -2.48 8.06
N LEU A 73 -6.45 -3.03 6.86
CA LEU A 73 -7.57 -3.34 5.97
C LEU A 73 -8.29 -4.56 6.55
N THR A 74 -9.40 -4.32 7.25
CA THR A 74 -10.32 -5.40 7.65
C THR A 74 -11.33 -5.58 6.52
N PHE A 75 -11.29 -6.74 5.85
CA PHE A 75 -12.13 -7.06 4.69
C PHE A 75 -13.46 -7.68 5.13
N PHE A 76 -14.57 -7.11 4.65
CA PHE A 76 -15.83 -7.80 4.33
C PHE A 76 -16.26 -7.37 2.92
#